data_AF-A0A967I6T1-F1
#
_entry.id   AF-A0A967I6T1-F1
#
_cell.length_a   1.000
_cell.length_b   1.000
_cell.length_c   1.000
_cell.angle_alpha   90.00
_cell.angle_beta   90.00
_cell.angle_gamma   90.00
#
_symmetry.space_group_name_H-M   'P 1'
#
loop_
_entity.id
_entity.type
_entity.pdbx_description
1 polymer ?
#
loop_
_entity_poly.entity_id
_entity_poly.type
_entity_poly.pdbx_seq_one_letter_code
_entity_poly.pdbx_strand_id
1 'polypeptide(L)'
;MLLTLMGISATTTSTIEVQMAGNEKFQDLAFYAAESGWQRSLNWLDRQYPAVTQNLGWDGASETFAEANYNSSDYMVLAGDNDTEYSVTIEFVGTSAVPGYGTNFRRFNYRVDSTGFGPSNARSQVRVVAGKIFDTEG
;
A
#
# COMPACT_ATOMS: atom_id res chain seq x y z
N MET A 1 -2.21 -25.78 48.00
CA MET A 1 -2.69 -25.68 46.59
C MET A 1 -2.49 -24.29 46.00
N LEU A 2 -1.34 -23.67 46.27
CA LEU A 2 -0.97 -22.34 45.75
C LEU A 2 -0.03 -22.46 44.53
N LEU A 3 0.80 -23.51 44.51
CA LEU A 3 1.73 -23.82 43.43
C LEU A 3 1.03 -24.18 42.11
N THR A 4 -0.10 -24.89 42.18
CA THR A 4 -0.93 -25.23 41.01
C THR A 4 -1.60 -24.00 40.41
N LEU A 5 -1.96 -23.00 41.23
CA LEU A 5 -2.56 -21.76 40.73
C LEU A 5 -1.53 -20.90 39.99
N MET A 6 -0.29 -20.79 40.51
CA MET A 6 0.80 -20.11 39.81
C MET A 6 1.20 -20.83 38.51
N GLY A 7 1.18 -22.16 38.47
CA GLY A 7 1.49 -22.93 37.25
C GLY A 7 0.47 -22.71 36.11
N ILE A 8 -0.81 -22.54 36.44
CA ILE A 8 -1.86 -22.26 35.44
C ILE A 8 -1.81 -20.79 35.00
N SER A 9 -1.59 -19.85 35.92
CA SER A 9 -1.45 -18.42 35.60
C SER A 9 -0.20 -18.12 34.76
N ALA A 10 0.93 -18.81 35.00
CA ALA A 10 2.13 -18.66 34.18
C ALA A 10 1.93 -19.19 32.76
N THR A 11 1.35 -20.40 32.62
CA THR A 11 1.08 -21.01 31.31
C THR A 11 0.10 -20.20 30.47
N THR A 12 -0.95 -19.65 31.11
CA THR A 12 -1.92 -18.79 30.42
C THR A 12 -1.31 -17.44 30.01
N THR A 13 -0.49 -16.82 30.87
CA THR A 13 0.26 -15.60 30.53
C THR A 13 1.21 -15.82 29.35
N SER A 14 2.02 -16.90 29.38
CA SER A 14 2.92 -17.24 28.27
C SER A 14 2.17 -17.55 26.97
N THR A 15 0.99 -18.17 27.05
CA THR A 15 0.16 -18.41 25.85
C THR A 15 -0.38 -17.11 25.27
N ILE A 16 -0.79 -16.16 26.13
CA ILE A 16 -1.26 -14.84 25.71
C ILE A 16 -0.12 -14.04 25.06
N GLU A 17 1.07 -14.02 25.66
CA GLU A 17 2.24 -13.32 25.10
C GLU A 17 2.64 -13.86 23.72
N VAL A 18 2.62 -15.18 23.53
CA VAL A 18 2.92 -15.81 22.23
C VAL A 18 1.85 -15.45 21.19
N GLN A 19 0.58 -15.40 21.58
CA GLN A 19 -0.50 -14.96 20.69
C GLN A 19 -0.38 -13.47 20.33
N MET A 20 0.01 -12.63 21.29
CA MET A 20 0.24 -11.20 21.06
C MET A 20 1.42 -10.97 20.11
N ALA A 21 2.55 -11.64 20.33
CA ALA A 21 3.72 -11.55 19.44
C ALA A 21 3.42 -12.09 18.02
N GLY A 22 2.56 -13.11 17.91
CA GLY A 22 2.07 -13.60 16.62
C GLY A 22 1.21 -12.57 15.89
N ASN A 23 0.27 -11.94 16.58
CA ASN A 23 -0.59 -10.91 16.01
C ASN A 23 0.21 -9.66 15.59
N GLU A 24 1.17 -9.22 16.41
CA GLU A 24 2.07 -8.11 16.09
C GLU A 24 2.88 -8.42 14.83
N LYS A 25 3.45 -9.63 14.74
CA LYS A 25 4.16 -10.08 13.54
C LYS A 25 3.28 -10.06 12.29
N PHE A 26 2.03 -10.53 12.37
CA PHE A 26 1.12 -10.50 11.22
C PHE A 26 0.76 -9.06 10.80
N GLN A 27 0.62 -8.15 11.77
CA GLN A 27 0.39 -6.74 11.50
C GLN A 27 1.60 -6.09 10.84
N ASP A 28 2.81 -6.42 11.26
CA ASP A 28 4.06 -5.94 10.64
C ASP A 28 4.17 -6.42 9.20
N LEU A 29 3.87 -7.71 8.93
CA LEU A 29 3.85 -8.25 7.57
C LEU A 29 2.85 -7.50 6.67
N ALA A 30 1.64 -7.24 7.17
CA ALA A 30 0.65 -6.45 6.45
C ALA A 30 1.14 -5.01 6.18
N PHE A 31 1.87 -4.40 7.12
CA PHE A 31 2.47 -3.08 6.92
C PHE A 31 3.57 -3.11 5.86
N TYR A 32 4.49 -4.07 5.89
CA TYR A 32 5.53 -4.22 4.87
C TYR A 32 4.93 -4.45 3.47
N ALA A 33 3.83 -5.20 3.39
CA ALA A 33 3.10 -5.37 2.14
C ALA A 33 2.52 -4.04 1.62
N ALA A 34 1.87 -3.28 2.50
CA ALA A 34 1.36 -1.95 2.16
C ALA A 34 2.49 -1.01 1.71
N GLU A 35 3.65 -1.08 2.36
CA GLU A 35 4.80 -0.25 2.01
C GLU A 35 5.33 -0.55 0.61
N SER A 36 5.46 -1.84 0.30
CA SER A 36 5.88 -2.32 -1.02
C SER A 36 4.94 -1.83 -2.12
N GLY A 37 3.63 -1.76 -1.84
CA GLY A 37 2.64 -1.32 -2.80
C GLY A 37 2.74 0.13 -3.22
N TRP A 38 2.85 1.06 -2.27
CA TRP A 38 2.98 2.47 -2.66
C TRP A 38 4.33 2.70 -3.35
N GLN A 39 5.42 2.05 -2.94
CA GLN A 39 6.73 2.19 -3.61
C GLN A 39 6.68 1.73 -5.07
N ARG A 40 6.08 0.56 -5.32
CA ARG A 40 5.95 0.01 -6.67
C ARG A 40 5.06 0.87 -7.56
N SER A 41 3.92 1.33 -7.04
CA SER A 41 3.02 2.22 -7.78
C SER A 41 3.66 3.57 -8.13
N LEU A 42 4.44 4.17 -7.22
CA LEU A 42 5.18 5.39 -7.52
C LEU A 42 6.27 5.15 -8.57
N ASN A 43 6.94 4.01 -8.53
CA ASN A 43 7.92 3.66 -9.56
C ASN A 43 7.26 3.51 -10.95
N TRP A 44 6.07 2.90 -11.02
CA TRP A 44 5.30 2.82 -12.24
C TRP A 44 4.84 4.21 -12.72
N LEU A 45 4.33 5.04 -11.80
CA LEU A 45 3.84 6.39 -12.06
C LEU A 45 4.96 7.31 -12.58
N ASP A 46 6.17 7.15 -12.06
CA ASP A 46 7.34 7.92 -12.53
C ASP A 46 7.71 7.57 -13.98
N ARG A 47 7.43 6.36 -14.46
CA ARG A 47 7.71 5.98 -15.84
C ARG A 47 6.67 6.47 -16.85
N GLN A 48 5.55 7.03 -16.39
CA GLN A 48 4.47 7.45 -17.28
C GLN A 48 4.77 8.79 -17.94
N TYR A 49 4.59 8.82 -19.26
CA TYR A 49 4.53 10.03 -20.09
C TYR A 49 3.56 9.79 -21.25
N PRO A 50 2.56 10.65 -21.50
CA PRO A 50 2.23 11.88 -20.75
C PRO A 50 1.68 11.59 -19.35
N ALA A 51 1.42 12.65 -18.57
CA ALA A 51 0.93 12.53 -17.20
C ALA A 51 -0.40 11.76 -17.12
N VAL A 52 -0.53 10.89 -16.12
CA VAL A 52 -1.78 10.20 -15.82
C VAL A 52 -2.78 11.20 -15.24
N THR A 53 -3.99 11.22 -15.77
CA THR A 53 -5.08 12.09 -15.30
C THR A 53 -6.33 11.32 -14.89
N GLN A 54 -6.24 9.99 -14.89
CA GLN A 54 -7.30 9.07 -14.51
C GLN A 54 -7.02 8.46 -13.15
N ASN A 55 -8.07 8.02 -12.48
CA ASN A 55 -7.96 7.19 -11.28
C ASN A 55 -7.72 5.74 -11.73
N LEU A 56 -6.73 5.08 -11.15
CA LEU A 56 -6.27 3.76 -11.58
C LEU A 56 -6.23 2.78 -10.41
N GLY A 57 -6.50 1.51 -10.69
CA GLY A 57 -6.21 0.39 -9.79
C GLY A 57 -5.26 -0.59 -10.46
N TRP A 58 -4.66 -1.47 -9.66
CA TRP A 58 -3.84 -2.55 -10.19
C TRP A 58 -4.67 -3.55 -11.00
N ASP A 59 -4.17 -3.93 -12.16
CA ASP A 59 -4.64 -5.01 -13.03
C ASP A 59 -3.68 -6.19 -12.92
N GLY A 60 -4.12 -7.24 -12.26
CA GLY A 60 -3.34 -8.46 -12.07
C GLY A 60 -3.16 -9.25 -13.36
N ALA A 61 -4.06 -9.12 -14.33
CA ALA A 61 -3.96 -9.83 -15.60
C ALA A 61 -2.91 -9.21 -16.53
N SER A 62 -2.85 -7.88 -16.55
CA SER A 62 -1.93 -7.13 -17.42
C SER A 62 -0.65 -6.67 -16.70
N GLU A 63 -0.52 -6.97 -15.41
CA GLU A 63 0.55 -6.49 -14.51
C GLU A 63 0.82 -4.97 -14.62
N THR A 64 -0.25 -4.18 -14.69
CA THR A 64 -0.18 -2.72 -14.85
C THR A 64 -1.30 -2.01 -14.08
N PHE A 65 -1.34 -0.67 -14.14
CA PHE A 65 -2.44 0.11 -13.59
C PHE A 65 -3.44 0.49 -14.69
N ALA A 66 -4.74 0.33 -14.41
CA ALA A 66 -5.82 0.57 -15.35
C ALA A 66 -7.00 1.28 -14.68
N GLU A 67 -7.70 2.15 -15.43
CA GLU A 67 -8.86 2.91 -14.95
C GLU A 67 -10.01 2.00 -14.51
N ALA A 68 -10.28 0.96 -15.31
CA ALA A 68 -11.35 0.01 -15.04
C ALA A 68 -11.25 -0.66 -13.65
N ASN A 69 -10.02 -0.76 -13.12
CA ASN A 69 -9.75 -1.45 -11.86
C ASN A 69 -9.66 -0.50 -10.66
N TYR A 70 -9.90 0.81 -10.80
CA TYR A 70 -9.82 1.72 -9.65
C TYR A 70 -10.74 1.29 -8.48
N ASN A 71 -11.97 0.87 -8.77
CA ASN A 71 -12.92 0.41 -7.75
C ASN A 71 -12.85 -1.10 -7.46
N SER A 72 -12.05 -1.84 -8.23
CA SER A 72 -11.93 -3.30 -8.17
C SER A 72 -10.48 -3.71 -8.38
N SER A 73 -9.57 -3.07 -7.66
CA SER A 73 -8.13 -3.28 -7.84
C SER A 73 -7.76 -4.69 -7.42
N ASP A 74 -7.07 -5.39 -8.31
CA ASP A 74 -6.55 -6.72 -8.00
C ASP A 74 -5.46 -6.66 -6.93
N TYR A 75 -5.16 -7.82 -6.35
CA TYR A 75 -4.07 -8.00 -5.40
C TYR A 75 -2.74 -8.26 -6.11
N MET A 76 -1.67 -7.82 -5.46
CA MET A 76 -0.28 -8.03 -5.82
C MET A 76 0.38 -8.89 -4.74
N VAL A 77 0.96 -10.02 -5.12
CA VAL A 77 1.61 -10.94 -4.19
C VAL A 77 3.04 -10.45 -3.91
N LEU A 78 3.46 -10.38 -2.64
CA LEU A 78 4.88 -10.32 -2.32
C LEU A 78 5.48 -11.71 -2.51
N ALA A 79 6.39 -11.81 -3.48
CA ALA A 79 7.09 -13.03 -3.91
C ALA A 79 7.00 -14.26 -2.98
N GLY A 80 6.29 -15.30 -3.45
CA GLY A 80 6.49 -16.69 -3.03
C GLY A 80 5.68 -17.19 -1.84
N ASP A 81 5.02 -16.32 -1.09
CA ASP A 81 4.17 -16.67 0.04
C ASP A 81 2.81 -16.01 -0.19
N ASN A 82 1.83 -16.74 -0.73
CA ASN A 82 0.49 -16.22 -1.05
C ASN A 82 -0.28 -15.65 0.16
N ASP A 83 0.35 -15.65 1.35
CA ASP A 83 -0.19 -15.10 2.59
C ASP A 83 0.11 -13.60 2.77
N THR A 84 0.98 -13.01 1.93
CA THR A 84 1.33 -11.58 2.01
C THR A 84 1.06 -10.86 0.69
N GLU A 85 -0.01 -10.08 0.66
CA GLU A 85 -0.52 -9.43 -0.55
C GLU A 85 -0.76 -7.94 -0.32
N TYR A 86 -0.87 -7.16 -1.39
CA TYR A 86 -1.26 -5.76 -1.30
C TYR A 86 -2.11 -5.34 -2.50
N SER A 87 -2.98 -4.37 -2.30
CA SER A 87 -3.78 -3.74 -3.35
C SER A 87 -3.48 -2.25 -3.35
N VAL A 88 -3.36 -1.65 -4.54
CA VAL A 88 -2.98 -0.24 -4.69
C VAL A 88 -3.91 0.47 -5.66
N THR A 89 -4.42 1.62 -5.21
CA THR A 89 -5.18 2.54 -6.05
C THR A 89 -4.46 3.89 -6.13
N ILE A 90 -4.42 4.46 -7.32
CA ILE A 90 -3.85 5.77 -7.62
C ILE A 90 -5.01 6.70 -8.00
N GLU A 91 -5.22 7.76 -7.24
CA GLU A 91 -6.19 8.81 -7.54
C GLU A 91 -5.47 10.05 -8.06
N PHE A 92 -5.91 10.57 -9.20
CA PHE A 92 -5.45 11.86 -9.68
C PHE A 92 -6.20 12.98 -8.96
N VAL A 93 -5.48 13.76 -8.15
CA VAL A 93 -6.05 14.81 -7.29
C VAL A 93 -6.22 16.13 -8.06
N GLY A 94 -5.39 16.35 -9.08
CA GLY A 94 -5.43 17.55 -9.92
C GLY A 94 -4.06 18.15 -10.19
N THR A 95 -4.06 19.32 -10.84
CA THR A 95 -2.83 20.06 -11.15
C THR A 95 -2.67 21.30 -10.30
N SER A 96 -1.42 21.67 -10.03
CA SER A 96 -1.06 22.93 -9.37
C SER A 96 0.07 23.63 -10.13
N ALA A 97 0.06 24.96 -10.11
CA ALA A 97 1.18 25.76 -10.62
C ALA A 97 2.44 25.47 -9.80
N VAL A 98 3.60 25.50 -10.45
CA VAL A 98 4.89 25.32 -9.78
C VAL A 98 5.58 26.68 -9.67
N PRO A 99 5.77 27.22 -8.45
CA PRO A 99 6.47 28.49 -8.28
C PRO A 99 7.88 28.43 -8.87
N GLY A 100 8.27 29.47 -9.60
CA GLY A 100 9.59 29.55 -10.25
C GLY A 100 9.70 28.82 -11.59
N TYR A 101 8.64 28.12 -12.04
CA TYR A 101 8.53 27.59 -13.39
C TYR A 101 7.55 28.46 -14.21
N GLY A 102 7.75 28.51 -15.52
CA GLY A 102 6.83 29.20 -16.44
C GLY A 102 5.43 28.57 -16.46
N THR A 103 4.49 29.16 -17.21
CA THR A 103 3.10 28.67 -17.35
C THR A 103 2.99 27.27 -17.94
N ASN A 104 4.06 26.81 -18.58
CA ASN A 104 4.13 25.57 -19.33
C ASN A 104 4.39 24.36 -18.43
N PHE A 105 4.74 24.56 -17.16
CA PHE A 105 4.96 23.45 -16.23
C PHE A 105 3.84 23.38 -15.21
N ARG A 106 3.27 22.18 -15.06
CA ARG A 106 2.30 21.89 -14.01
C ARG A 106 2.73 20.70 -13.20
N ARG A 107 2.52 20.79 -11.89
CA ARG A 107 2.64 19.64 -10.99
C ARG A 107 1.32 18.88 -11.02
N PHE A 108 1.38 17.62 -11.40
CA PHE A 108 0.28 16.67 -11.33
C PHE A 108 0.38 15.98 -9.97
N ASN A 109 -0.68 16.09 -9.18
CA ASN A 109 -0.73 15.56 -7.82
C ASN A 109 -1.57 14.27 -7.79
N TYR A 110 -1.08 13.29 -7.06
CA TYR A 110 -1.66 11.96 -6.96
C TYR A 110 -1.78 11.57 -5.50
N ARG A 111 -2.85 10.86 -5.17
CA ARG A 111 -3.02 10.16 -3.90
C ARG A 111 -2.91 8.68 -4.18
N VAL A 112 -1.99 8.03 -3.50
CA VAL A 112 -1.77 6.59 -3.61
C VAL A 112 -2.22 5.97 -2.31
N ASP A 113 -3.21 5.08 -2.39
CA ASP A 113 -3.71 4.29 -1.29
C ASP A 113 -3.24 2.85 -1.49
N SER A 114 -2.41 2.37 -0.56
CA SER A 114 -1.91 1.00 -0.55
C SER A 114 -2.46 0.28 0.66
N THR A 115 -3.11 -0.86 0.43
CA THR A 115 -3.60 -1.74 1.50
C THR A 115 -2.82 -3.03 1.44
N GLY A 116 -2.10 -3.35 2.51
CA GLY A 116 -1.41 -4.63 2.67
C GLY A 116 -2.23 -5.62 3.51
N PHE A 117 -2.10 -6.88 3.17
CA PHE A 117 -2.77 -8.03 3.75
C PHE A 117 -1.70 -9.02 4.18
N GLY A 118 -1.79 -9.44 5.43
CA GLY A 118 -0.93 -10.47 6.01
C GLY A 118 -1.74 -11.66 6.51
N PRO A 119 -1.07 -12.69 7.07
CA PRO A 119 -1.72 -13.86 7.62
C PRO A 119 -2.75 -13.50 8.70
N SER A 120 -3.70 -14.41 8.95
CA SER A 120 -4.76 -14.21 9.98
C SER A 120 -5.63 -12.97 9.75
N ASN A 121 -5.82 -12.56 8.48
CA ASN A 121 -6.62 -11.39 8.11
C ASN A 121 -6.06 -10.07 8.70
N ALA A 122 -4.76 -10.03 8.99
CA ALA A 122 -4.08 -8.80 9.37
C ALA A 122 -4.09 -7.82 8.18
N ARG A 123 -4.36 -6.55 8.47
CA ARG A 123 -4.53 -5.52 7.45
C ARG A 123 -3.83 -4.24 7.88
N SER A 124 -3.10 -3.64 6.94
CA SER A 124 -2.50 -2.33 7.12
C SER A 124 -2.77 -1.43 5.93
N GLN A 125 -2.90 -0.13 6.17
CA GLN A 125 -3.18 0.85 5.13
C GLN A 125 -2.18 1.99 5.21
N VAL A 126 -1.61 2.33 4.07
CA VAL A 126 -0.68 3.43 3.91
C VAL A 126 -1.18 4.33 2.80
N ARG A 127 -1.32 5.61 3.10
CA ARG A 127 -1.66 6.66 2.13
C ARG A 127 -0.47 7.56 1.91
N VAL A 128 -0.12 7.75 0.65
CA VAL A 128 0.97 8.63 0.21
C VAL A 128 0.44 9.66 -0.76
N VAL A 129 0.94 10.89 -0.68
CA VAL A 129 0.68 11.93 -1.69
C VAL A 129 1.95 12.12 -2.49
N ALA A 130 1.84 11.97 -3.81
CA ALA A 130 2.94 12.16 -4.74
C ALA A 130 2.62 13.29 -5.69
N GLY A 131 3.66 13.91 -6.26
CA GLY A 131 3.46 14.85 -7.34
C GLY A 131 4.66 14.87 -8.26
N LYS A 132 4.38 14.94 -9.56
CA LYS A 132 5.40 15.00 -10.62
C LYS A 132 5.13 16.20 -11.53
N ILE A 133 6.19 16.87 -11.93
CA ILE A 133 6.12 18.04 -12.81
C ILE A 133 6.19 17.56 -14.25
N PHE A 134 5.28 18.05 -15.08
CA PHE A 134 5.25 17.78 -16.51
C PHE A 134 5.24 19.11 -17.28
N ASP A 135 5.87 19.10 -18.45
CA ASP A 135 5.69 20.15 -19.46
C ASP A 135 4.35 19.92 -20.17
N THR A 136 3.52 20.95 -20.25
CA THR A 136 2.20 20.91 -20.88
C THR A 136 2.22 21.35 -22.33
N GLU A 137 3.37 21.81 -22.86
CA GLU A 137 3.53 22.23 -24.25
C GLU A 137 4.34 21.24 -25.12
N GLY A 138 4.66 20.05 -24.60
CA GLY A 138 5.45 19.00 -25.27
C GLY A 138 4.64 17.83 -25.82
#